data_AF-A0A6B3GY66-F1
#
_entry.id   AF-A0A6B3GY66-F1
#
_cell.length_a   1.000
_cell.length_b   1.000
_cell.length_c   1.000
_cell.angle_alpha   90.00
_cell.angle_beta   90.00
_cell.angle_gamma   90.00
#
_symmetry.space_group_name_H-M   'P 1'
#
loop_
_entity.id
_entity.type
_entity.pdbx_description
1 polymer ?
#
loop_
_entity_poly.entity_id
_entity_poly.type
_entity_poly.pdbx_seq_one_letter_code
_entity_poly.pdbx_strand_id
1 'polypeptide(L)'
;MNICVFLSAADLDDRYTVPAREFAELLGRGGHTLVWGGSESGLMKVVADGVQAAGGRLVGVSVDFLAAKARENADEMVIARDLAERKALLLEKSDAI
;
A
#
# COMPACT_ATOMS: atom_id res chain seq x y z
N MET A 1 -4.72 7.15 11.88
CA MET A 1 -4.00 5.88 12.11
C MET A 1 -3.31 5.46 10.84
N ASN A 2 -2.17 4.82 10.96
CA ASN A 2 -1.44 4.18 9.88
C ASN A 2 -1.81 2.69 9.85
N ILE A 3 -2.39 2.20 8.76
CA ILE A 3 -2.88 0.83 8.64
C ILE A 3 -2.03 0.09 7.61
N CYS A 4 -1.33 -0.95 8.03
CA CYS A 4 -0.54 -1.82 7.15
C CYS A 4 -1.45 -2.77 6.40
N VAL A 5 -1.37 -2.82 5.07
CA VAL A 5 -2.15 -3.79 4.30
C VAL A 5 -1.23 -4.65 3.45
N PHE A 6 -1.24 -5.96 3.71
CA PHE A 6 -0.51 -6.94 2.90
C PHE A 6 -1.37 -7.37 1.70
N LEU A 7 -0.90 -7.03 0.51
CA LEU A 7 -1.65 -7.17 -0.74
C LEU A 7 -0.84 -7.94 -1.78
N SER A 8 -1.54 -8.61 -2.69
CA SER A 8 -0.91 -9.28 -3.84
C SER A 8 -0.39 -8.24 -4.84
N ALA A 9 0.76 -8.54 -5.46
CA ALA A 9 1.29 -7.77 -6.59
C ALA A 9 0.74 -8.27 -7.95
N ALA A 10 -0.05 -9.35 -7.96
CA ALA A 10 -0.67 -9.92 -9.14
C ALA A 10 -2.03 -9.27 -9.44
N ASP A 11 -2.38 -9.23 -10.72
CA ASP A 11 -3.74 -8.89 -11.15
C ASP A 11 -4.68 -10.05 -10.79
N LEU A 12 -5.80 -9.70 -10.16
CA LEU A 12 -6.75 -10.66 -9.61
C LEU A 12 -8.17 -10.35 -10.13
N ASP A 13 -9.01 -11.37 -10.08
CA ASP A 13 -10.42 -11.29 -10.47
C ASP A 13 -11.22 -10.29 -9.61
N ASP A 14 -12.35 -9.83 -10.14
CA ASP A 14 -13.26 -8.89 -9.51
C ASP A 14 -13.74 -9.33 -8.12
N ARG A 15 -13.85 -10.64 -7.87
CA ARG A 15 -14.15 -11.17 -6.52
C ARG A 15 -13.15 -10.72 -5.44
N TYR A 16 -11.96 -10.27 -5.83
CA TYR A 16 -10.92 -9.74 -4.95
C TYR A 16 -10.77 -8.22 -5.10
N THR A 17 -10.81 -7.69 -6.32
CA THR A 17 -10.54 -6.27 -6.56
C THR A 17 -11.70 -5.38 -6.13
N VAL A 18 -12.95 -5.81 -6.29
CA VAL A 18 -14.14 -5.05 -5.86
C VAL A 18 -14.14 -4.79 -4.35
N PRO A 19 -14.09 -5.80 -3.46
CA PRO A 19 -14.05 -5.55 -2.02
C PRO A 19 -12.78 -4.81 -1.59
N ALA A 20 -11.65 -4.99 -2.29
CA ALA A 20 -10.43 -4.22 -2.01
C ALA A 20 -10.59 -2.73 -2.31
N ARG A 21 -11.31 -2.34 -3.37
CA ARG A 21 -11.63 -0.93 -3.66
C ARG A 21 -12.55 -0.35 -2.59
N GLU A 22 -13.60 -1.07 -2.20
CA GLU A 22 -14.52 -0.64 -1.14
C GLU A 22 -13.77 -0.40 0.17
N PHE A 23 -12.89 -1.34 0.57
CA PHE A 23 -12.04 -1.19 1.73
C PHE A 23 -11.12 0.04 1.61
N ALA A 24 -10.49 0.25 0.45
CA ALA A 24 -9.61 1.39 0.20
C ALA A 24 -10.33 2.74 0.34
N GLU A 25 -11.55 2.84 -0.20
CA GLU A 25 -12.38 4.04 -0.07
C GLU A 25 -12.73 4.33 1.39
N LEU A 26 -13.11 3.30 2.17
CA LEU A 26 -13.41 3.45 3.60
C LEU A 26 -12.17 3.88 4.39
N LEU A 27 -11.01 3.29 4.09
CA LEU A 27 -9.74 3.64 4.72
C LEU A 27 -9.41 5.12 4.49
N GLY A 28 -9.47 5.57 3.22
CA GLY A 28 -9.18 6.96 2.88
C GLY A 28 -10.20 7.94 3.45
N ARG A 29 -11.51 7.67 3.31
CA ARG A 29 -12.58 8.53 3.86
C ARG A 29 -12.55 8.60 5.38
N GLY A 30 -12.06 7.57 6.05
CA GLY A 30 -11.82 7.54 7.49
C GLY A 30 -10.65 8.43 7.95
N GLY A 31 -9.91 9.06 7.03
CA GLY A 31 -8.72 9.84 7.34
C GLY A 31 -7.54 8.98 7.78
N HIS A 32 -7.51 7.71 7.37
CA HIS A 32 -6.40 6.80 7.67
C HIS A 32 -5.33 6.87 6.57
N THR A 33 -4.10 6.52 6.96
CA THR A 33 -2.95 6.39 6.06
C THR A 33 -2.79 4.93 5.68
N LEU A 34 -2.63 4.63 4.40
CA LEU A 34 -2.23 3.30 3.93
C LEU A 34 -0.72 3.14 4.09
N VAL A 35 -0.30 2.14 4.86
CA VAL A 35 1.08 1.63 4.85
C VAL A 35 1.09 0.34 4.04
N TRP A 36 1.90 0.25 2.98
CA TRP A 36 1.93 -0.96 2.15
C TRP A 36 3.26 -1.16 1.42
N GLY A 37 3.33 -2.24 0.64
CA GLY A 37 4.53 -2.65 -0.09
C GLY A 37 5.00 -1.70 -1.21
N GLY A 38 4.28 -0.62 -1.50
CA GLY A 38 4.73 0.45 -2.40
C GLY A 38 4.70 0.14 -3.89
N SER A 39 4.17 -1.01 -4.34
CA SER A 39 4.16 -1.36 -5.76
C SER A 39 2.95 -0.78 -6.52
N GLU A 40 3.18 -0.41 -7.78
CA GLU A 40 2.21 0.05 -8.79
C GLU A 40 1.64 -1.13 -9.62
N SER A 41 1.39 -2.28 -8.99
CA SER A 41 0.86 -3.46 -9.68
C SER A 41 -0.17 -4.23 -8.85
N GLY A 42 -1.05 -4.96 -9.53
CA GLY A 42 -2.00 -5.87 -8.90
C GLY A 42 -2.89 -5.21 -7.85
N LEU A 43 -3.19 -5.96 -6.79
CA LEU A 43 -4.05 -5.49 -5.70
C LEU A 43 -3.42 -4.33 -4.90
N MET A 44 -2.09 -4.22 -4.87
CA MET A 44 -1.40 -3.06 -4.26
C MET A 44 -1.79 -1.75 -4.95
N LYS A 45 -1.80 -1.74 -6.29
CA LYS A 45 -2.25 -0.58 -7.06
C LYS A 45 -3.72 -0.26 -6.80
N VAL A 46 -4.58 -1.28 -6.82
CA VAL A 46 -6.03 -1.11 -6.61
C VAL A 46 -6.33 -0.41 -5.29
N VAL A 47 -5.69 -0.86 -4.20
CA VAL A 47 -5.92 -0.25 -2.86
C VAL A 47 -5.26 1.13 -2.77
N ALA A 48 -4.04 1.30 -3.27
CA ALA A 48 -3.37 2.60 -3.25
C ALA A 48 -4.17 3.67 -4.02
N ASP A 49 -4.72 3.33 -5.19
CA ASP A 49 -5.57 4.21 -5.98
C ASP A 49 -6.84 4.60 -5.21
N GLY A 50 -7.52 3.63 -4.59
CA GLY A 50 -8.75 3.88 -3.85
C GLY A 50 -8.53 4.78 -2.63
N VAL A 51 -7.46 4.55 -1.88
CA VAL A 51 -7.11 5.37 -0.71
C VAL A 51 -6.79 6.80 -1.15
N GLN A 52 -5.94 6.96 -2.17
CA GLN A 52 -5.55 8.28 -2.67
C GLN A 52 -6.75 9.05 -3.26
N ALA A 53 -7.62 8.39 -4.02
CA ALA A 53 -8.84 8.99 -4.58
C ALA A 53 -9.83 9.44 -3.48
N ALA A 54 -9.84 8.74 -2.34
CA ALA A 54 -10.64 9.09 -1.17
C ALA A 54 -9.97 10.16 -0.27
N GLY A 55 -8.80 10.68 -0.64
CA GLY A 55 -8.06 11.71 0.10
C GLY A 55 -7.20 11.18 1.25
N GLY A 56 -7.00 9.86 1.33
CA GLY A 56 -6.10 9.23 2.29
C GLY A 56 -4.63 9.37 1.87
N ARG A 57 -3.73 9.30 2.86
CA ARG A 57 -2.27 9.38 2.65
C ARG A 57 -1.68 8.01 2.35
N LEU A 58 -0.60 8.01 1.56
CA LEU A 58 0.12 6.83 1.10
C LEU A 58 1.56 6.78 1.64
N VAL A 59 1.90 5.74 2.41
CA VAL A 59 3.26 5.41 2.86
C VAL A 59 3.69 4.05 2.33
N GLY A 60 4.60 4.04 1.36
CA GLY A 60 5.17 2.83 0.77
C GLY A 60 6.49 2.40 1.44
N VAL A 61 6.70 1.09 1.55
CA VAL A 61 8.01 0.50 1.89
C VAL A 61 8.40 -0.51 0.82
N SER A 62 9.39 -0.17 0.02
CA SER A 62 9.92 -0.97 -1.08
C SER A 62 11.38 -1.38 -0.81
N VAL A 63 12.02 -1.99 -1.80
CA VAL A 63 13.44 -2.40 -1.82
C VAL A 63 13.99 -2.10 -3.20
N ASP A 64 15.30 -1.89 -3.34
CA ASP A 64 15.93 -1.43 -4.60
C ASP A 64 15.58 -2.30 -5.81
N PHE A 65 15.59 -3.63 -5.65
CA PHE A 65 15.29 -4.54 -6.77
C PHE A 65 13.80 -4.54 -7.18
N LEU A 66 12.93 -3.84 -6.45
CA LEU A 66 11.53 -3.58 -6.81
C LEU A 66 11.29 -2.14 -7.28
N ALA A 67 12.32 -1.31 -7.42
CA ALA A 67 12.19 0.10 -7.80
C ALA A 67 11.41 0.31 -9.10
N ALA A 68 11.61 -0.56 -10.10
CA ALA A 68 10.87 -0.51 -11.38
C ALA A 68 9.36 -0.74 -11.24
N LYS A 69 8.91 -1.27 -10.10
CA LYS A 69 7.49 -1.47 -9.79
C LYS A 69 7.00 -0.48 -8.73
N ALA A 70 7.83 0.40 -8.20
CA ALA A 70 7.42 1.31 -7.15
C ALA A 70 6.44 2.36 -7.69
N ARG A 71 5.41 2.68 -6.90
CA ARG A 71 4.50 3.79 -7.18
C ARG A 71 5.26 5.11 -7.10
N GLU A 72 5.15 5.93 -8.13
CA GLU A 72 5.87 7.21 -8.22
C GLU A 72 5.25 8.30 -7.33
N ASN A 73 3.93 8.29 -7.17
CA ASN A 73 3.17 9.36 -6.51
C ASN A 73 2.62 8.96 -5.11
N ALA A 74 3.43 8.26 -4.32
CA ALA A 74 3.17 8.08 -2.90
C ALA A 74 3.59 9.33 -2.10
N ASP A 75 2.93 9.63 -0.98
CA ASP A 75 3.31 10.74 -0.11
C ASP A 75 4.63 10.48 0.63
N GLU A 76 5.00 9.20 0.79
CA GLU A 76 6.28 8.74 1.30
C GLU A 76 6.62 7.38 0.68
N MET A 77 7.87 7.19 0.25
CA MET A 77 8.39 5.91 -0.21
C MET A 77 9.73 5.65 0.46
N VAL A 78 9.76 4.65 1.34
CA VAL A 78 10.99 4.21 2.00
C VAL A 78 11.58 3.03 1.25
N ILE A 79 12.88 3.08 0.95
CA ILE A 79 13.61 1.99 0.32
C ILE A 79 14.41 1.25 1.39
N ALA A 80 13.99 0.03 1.71
CA ALA A 80 14.69 -0.86 2.63
C ALA A 80 15.84 -1.58 1.93
N ARG A 81 16.84 -2.01 2.71
CA ARG A 81 18.03 -2.73 2.24
C ARG A 81 17.70 -4.16 1.81
N ASP A 82 16.74 -4.80 2.48
CA ASP A 82 16.30 -6.17 2.19
C ASP A 82 14.82 -6.41 2.56
N LEU A 83 14.34 -7.63 2.30
CA LEU A 83 12.95 -8.02 2.59
C LEU A 83 12.63 -8.13 4.08
N ALA A 84 13.61 -8.45 4.92
CA ALA A 84 13.41 -8.56 6.36
C ALA A 84 13.23 -7.16 6.97
N GLU A 85 14.10 -6.22 6.61
CA GLU A 85 13.98 -4.81 6.98
C GLU A 85 12.70 -4.20 6.41
N ARG A 86 12.34 -4.50 5.16
CA ARG A 86 11.07 -4.05 4.57
C ARG A 86 9.88 -4.46 5.44
N LYS A 87 9.83 -5.72 5.89
CA LYS A 87 8.76 -6.21 6.76
C LYS A 87 8.78 -5.51 8.12
N ALA A 88 9.96 -5.31 8.70
CA ALA A 88 10.10 -4.61 9.98
C ALA A 88 9.59 -3.16 9.89
N LEU A 89 9.99 -2.42 8.86
CA LEU A 89 9.56 -1.03 8.64
C LEU A 89 8.06 -0.90 8.36
N LEU A 90 7.44 -1.86 7.65
CA LEU A 90 5.99 -1.91 7.47
C LEU A 90 5.27 -2.01 8.82
N LEU A 91 5.75 -2.87 9.72
CA LEU A 91 5.17 -3.05 11.05
C LEU A 91 5.43 -1.85 11.95
N GLU A 92 6.65 -1.31 11.95
CA GLU A 92 7.03 -0.15 12.77
C GLU A 92 6.22 1.11 12.43
N LYS A 93 5.89 1.31 11.15
CA LYS A 93 5.15 2.49 10.69
C LYS A 93 3.64 2.39 10.90
N SER A 94 3.14 1.30 11.49
CA SER A 94 1.71 0.97 11.48
C SER A 94 1.13 0.81 12.87
N ASP A 95 -0.06 1.38 13.08
CA ASP A 95 -0.84 1.22 14.30
C ASP A 95 -1.68 -0.08 14.28
N ALA A 96 -1.99 -0.58 13.08
CA ALA A 96 -2.80 -1.77 12.84
C ALA A 96 -2.39 -2.48 11.53
N ILE A 97 -2.84 -3.72 11.37
CA ILE A 97 -2.66 -4.56 10.17
C ILE A 97 -4.03 -5.08 9.74
#